data_AF-V9Z8Y7-F1
#
_entry.id   AF-V9Z8Y7-F1
#
_cell.length_a   1.000
_cell.length_b   1.000
_cell.length_c   1.000
_cell.angle_alpha   90.00
_cell.angle_beta   90.00
_cell.angle_gamma   90.00
#
_symmetry.space_group_name_H-M   'P 1'
#
loop_
_entity.id
_entity.type
_entity.pdbx_description
1 polymer ?
#
loop_
_entity_poly.entity_id
_entity_poly.type
_entity_poly.pdbx_seq_one_letter_code
_entity_poly.pdbx_strand_id
1 'polypeptide(L)'
;MAVITAARAAYEILRYARRTPAQDDLRDLRGALLALGPTAPTDINLDVITAHDELGEAADDLKNARDRRDFTARRAALRRLDEVFTSIEKIILTIDPTADRPLELEDIPATAADIVSSTLGYNAAYRDDPEVGVASVEKGTPTVRIHCRSDSKLGRMITAVITAGVNTAAGFVPAHPPVARTFTRRDGRLNAAETARRALRARLTFVAVPVQWINDRAV
;
A
#
# COMPACT_ATOMS: atom_id res chain seq x y z
N MET A 1 12.97 -4.69 -6.35
CA MET A 1 12.04 -4.71 -5.21
C MET A 1 11.01 -3.59 -5.30
N ALA A 2 11.40 -2.32 -5.47
CA ALA A 2 10.47 -1.19 -5.57
C ALA A 2 9.31 -1.37 -6.58
N VAL A 3 9.59 -1.95 -7.77
CA VAL A 3 8.59 -2.24 -8.82
C VAL A 3 7.48 -3.19 -8.31
N ILE A 4 7.87 -4.27 -7.61
CA ILE A 4 6.96 -5.29 -7.07
C ILE A 4 6.07 -4.68 -5.99
N THR A 5 6.66 -3.87 -5.11
CA THR A 5 5.91 -3.19 -4.04
C THR A 5 4.90 -2.19 -4.61
N ALA A 6 5.28 -1.43 -5.65
CA ALA A 6 4.41 -0.47 -6.32
C ALA A 6 3.25 -1.16 -7.08
N ALA A 7 3.54 -2.24 -7.81
CA ALA A 7 2.51 -3.01 -8.53
C ALA A 7 1.49 -3.63 -7.55
N ARG A 8 1.96 -4.24 -6.46
CA ARG A 8 1.08 -4.79 -5.41
C ARG A 8 0.25 -3.74 -4.71
N ALA A 9 0.84 -2.58 -4.41
CA ALA A 9 0.10 -1.46 -3.87
C ALA A 9 -1.01 -0.98 -4.82
N ALA A 10 -0.68 -0.81 -6.10
CA ALA A 10 -1.66 -0.44 -7.11
C ALA A 10 -2.78 -1.49 -7.22
N TYR A 11 -2.46 -2.78 -7.12
CA TYR A 11 -3.45 -3.87 -7.14
C TYR A 11 -4.41 -3.81 -5.94
N GLU A 12 -3.89 -3.58 -4.73
CA GLU A 12 -4.73 -3.43 -3.54
C GLU A 12 -5.64 -2.21 -3.63
N ILE A 13 -5.11 -1.05 -4.05
CA ILE A 13 -5.92 0.16 -4.24
C ILE A 13 -7.00 -0.07 -5.30
N LEU A 14 -6.65 -0.72 -6.42
CA LEU A 14 -7.61 -1.13 -7.46
C LEU A 14 -8.74 -1.98 -6.88
N ARG A 15 -8.41 -2.98 -6.04
CA ARG A 15 -9.39 -3.87 -5.41
C ARG A 15 -10.34 -3.11 -4.48
N TYR A 16 -9.86 -2.10 -3.75
CA TYR A 16 -10.72 -1.21 -2.96
C TYR A 16 -11.59 -0.32 -3.84
N ALA A 17 -11.00 0.38 -4.82
CA ALA A 17 -11.71 1.27 -5.74
C ALA A 17 -12.80 0.54 -6.53
N ARG A 18 -12.58 -0.72 -6.91
CA ARG A 18 -13.56 -1.55 -7.61
C ARG A 18 -14.77 -1.89 -6.75
N ARG A 19 -14.59 -2.07 -5.43
CA ARG A 19 -15.70 -2.33 -4.49
C ARG A 19 -16.51 -1.07 -4.20
N THR A 20 -15.84 0.06 -4.09
CA THR A 20 -16.47 1.34 -3.75
C THR A 20 -15.72 2.45 -4.48
N PRO A 21 -16.19 2.90 -5.66
CA PRO A 21 -15.51 3.94 -6.42
C PRO A 21 -15.81 5.32 -5.81
N ALA A 22 -15.19 5.61 -4.66
CA ALA A 22 -15.12 6.96 -4.12
C ALA A 22 -14.11 7.78 -4.90
N GLN A 23 -14.26 9.11 -4.89
CA GLN A 23 -13.36 9.98 -5.64
C GLN A 23 -11.93 9.93 -5.07
N ASP A 24 -11.78 9.77 -3.77
CA ASP A 24 -10.48 9.63 -3.12
C ASP A 24 -9.78 8.32 -3.53
N ASP A 25 -10.50 7.19 -3.54
CA ASP A 25 -9.94 5.89 -3.98
C ASP A 25 -9.49 5.91 -5.44
N LEU A 26 -10.26 6.59 -6.32
CA LEU A 26 -9.90 6.75 -7.73
C LEU A 26 -8.66 7.65 -7.90
N ARG A 27 -8.54 8.71 -7.08
CA ARG A 27 -7.37 9.57 -7.04
C ARG A 27 -6.14 8.82 -6.54
N ASP A 28 -6.28 8.01 -5.50
CA ASP A 28 -5.20 7.19 -4.96
C ASP A 28 -4.72 6.16 -6.01
N LEU A 29 -5.66 5.54 -6.74
CA LEU A 29 -5.31 4.62 -7.83
C LEU A 29 -4.56 5.33 -8.95
N ARG A 30 -4.96 6.54 -9.33
CA ARG A 30 -4.22 7.36 -10.31
C ARG A 30 -2.81 7.68 -9.85
N GLY A 31 -2.65 8.06 -8.58
CA GLY A 31 -1.32 8.27 -8.00
C GLY A 31 -0.46 7.01 -8.06
N ALA A 32 -1.04 5.84 -7.74
CA ALA A 32 -0.34 4.57 -7.82
C ALA A 32 0.10 4.21 -9.26
N LEU A 33 -0.72 4.52 -10.27
CA LEU A 33 -0.33 4.35 -11.68
C LEU A 33 0.84 5.26 -12.08
N LEU A 34 0.83 6.53 -11.63
CA LEU A 34 1.95 7.45 -11.87
C LEU A 34 3.25 7.00 -11.21
N ALA A 35 3.17 6.37 -10.03
CA ALA A 35 4.32 5.73 -9.39
C ALA A 35 4.82 4.49 -10.14
N LEU A 36 3.89 3.73 -10.71
CA LEU A 36 4.18 2.48 -11.40
C LEU A 36 4.91 2.73 -12.72
N GLY A 37 4.51 3.76 -13.49
CA GLY A 37 5.05 4.08 -14.82
C GLY A 37 6.59 4.14 -14.90
N PRO A 38 7.27 4.95 -14.07
CA PRO A 38 8.73 5.04 -14.05
C PRO A 38 9.46 3.72 -13.72
N THR A 39 8.75 2.78 -13.11
CA THR A 39 9.28 1.48 -12.68
C THR A 39 8.92 0.35 -13.65
N ALA A 40 8.00 0.60 -14.58
CA ALA A 40 7.55 -0.37 -15.57
C ALA A 40 8.52 -0.47 -16.77
N PRO A 41 8.58 -1.62 -17.47
CA PRO A 41 9.20 -1.73 -18.78
C PRO A 41 8.68 -0.64 -19.75
N THR A 42 9.52 -0.20 -20.69
CA THR A 42 9.21 0.98 -21.54
C THR A 42 7.96 0.77 -22.40
N ASP A 43 7.76 -0.45 -22.88
CA ASP A 43 6.58 -0.90 -23.63
C ASP A 43 5.31 -0.87 -22.79
N ILE A 44 5.39 -1.18 -21.50
CA ILE A 44 4.24 -1.16 -20.57
C ILE A 44 3.99 0.24 -20.00
N ASN A 45 5.02 1.09 -19.88
CA ASN A 45 4.88 2.43 -19.33
C ASN A 45 3.85 3.28 -20.12
N LEU A 46 3.78 3.12 -21.44
CA LEU A 46 2.77 3.81 -22.25
C LEU A 46 1.35 3.34 -21.92
N ASP A 47 1.16 2.04 -21.69
CA ASP A 47 -0.12 1.48 -21.27
C ASP A 47 -0.52 1.99 -19.89
N VAL A 48 0.45 2.12 -18.97
CA VAL A 48 0.22 2.71 -17.63
C VAL A 48 -0.25 4.17 -17.73
N ILE A 49 0.39 4.98 -18.56
CA ILE A 49 0.00 6.39 -18.78
C ILE A 49 -1.40 6.47 -19.39
N THR A 50 -1.68 5.64 -20.40
CA THR A 50 -2.98 5.59 -21.06
C THR A 50 -4.08 5.21 -20.06
N ALA A 51 -3.86 4.17 -19.24
CA ALA A 51 -4.80 3.74 -18.23
C ALA A 51 -5.00 4.79 -17.12
N HIS A 52 -3.96 5.57 -16.79
CA HIS A 52 -4.07 6.70 -15.85
C HIS A 52 -5.02 7.79 -16.38
N ASP A 53 -4.91 8.14 -17.67
CA ASP A 53 -5.74 9.17 -18.28
C ASP A 53 -7.19 8.70 -18.45
N GLU A 54 -7.38 7.46 -18.91
CA GLU A 54 -8.71 6.83 -19.02
C GLU A 54 -9.43 6.75 -17.66
N LEU A 55 -8.68 6.43 -16.59
CA LEU A 55 -9.21 6.43 -15.23
C LEU A 55 -9.62 7.83 -14.78
N GLY A 56 -8.85 8.86 -15.14
CA GLY A 56 -9.18 10.27 -14.88
C GLY A 56 -10.50 10.67 -15.53
N GLU A 57 -10.65 10.40 -16.83
CA GLU A 57 -11.88 10.70 -17.56
C GLU A 57 -13.09 9.96 -17.00
N ALA A 58 -12.96 8.66 -16.73
CA ALA A 58 -14.05 7.85 -16.20
C ALA A 58 -14.45 8.29 -14.76
N ALA A 59 -13.48 8.76 -13.97
CA ALA A 59 -13.73 9.33 -12.64
C ALA A 59 -14.51 10.65 -12.72
N ASP A 60 -14.16 11.52 -13.67
CA ASP A 60 -14.84 12.79 -13.92
C ASP A 60 -16.27 12.57 -14.45
N ASP A 61 -16.46 11.62 -15.36
CA ASP A 61 -17.78 11.20 -15.85
C ASP A 61 -18.67 10.74 -14.69
N LEU A 62 -18.13 9.91 -13.79
CA LEU A 62 -18.86 9.43 -12.62
C LEU A 62 -19.22 10.57 -11.65
N LYS A 63 -18.29 11.49 -11.40
CA LYS A 63 -18.52 12.68 -10.56
C LYS A 63 -19.62 13.55 -11.15
N ASN A 64 -19.52 13.89 -12.42
CA ASN A 64 -20.50 14.71 -13.13
C ASN A 64 -21.89 14.08 -13.10
N ALA A 65 -21.99 12.77 -13.30
CA ALA A 65 -23.27 12.05 -13.22
C ALA A 65 -23.87 12.06 -11.81
N ARG A 66 -23.04 11.95 -10.76
CA ARG A 66 -23.48 12.06 -9.36
C ARG A 66 -24.00 13.46 -9.05
N ASP A 67 -23.26 14.50 -9.45
CA ASP A 67 -23.60 15.89 -9.19
C ASP A 67 -24.93 16.28 -9.86
N ARG A 68 -25.17 15.79 -11.08
CA ARG A 68 -26.42 15.99 -11.82
C ARG A 68 -27.57 15.06 -11.39
N ARG A 69 -27.30 14.10 -10.49
CA ARG A 69 -28.23 13.04 -10.07
C ARG A 69 -28.80 12.23 -11.26
N ASP A 70 -28.00 12.07 -12.32
CA ASP A 70 -28.39 11.31 -13.52
C ASP A 70 -28.05 9.83 -13.35
N PHE A 71 -29.08 9.02 -13.16
CA PHE A 71 -28.92 7.58 -12.94
C PHE A 71 -28.41 6.83 -14.18
N THR A 72 -28.83 7.23 -15.38
CA THR A 72 -28.44 6.57 -16.63
C THR A 72 -26.98 6.87 -16.94
N ALA A 73 -26.57 8.15 -16.84
CA ALA A 73 -25.19 8.55 -16.99
C ALA A 73 -24.29 7.90 -15.92
N ARG A 74 -24.77 7.81 -14.67
CA ARG A 74 -24.03 7.14 -13.60
C ARG A 74 -23.80 5.66 -13.90
N ARG A 75 -24.81 4.94 -14.41
CA ARG A 75 -24.66 3.53 -14.79
C ARG A 75 -23.73 3.35 -15.99
N ALA A 76 -23.70 4.29 -16.93
CA ALA A 76 -22.74 4.29 -18.03
C ALA A 76 -21.30 4.51 -17.51
N ALA A 77 -21.10 5.52 -16.66
CA ALA A 77 -19.79 5.82 -16.07
C ALA A 77 -19.25 4.66 -15.22
N LEU A 78 -20.11 4.00 -14.43
CA LEU A 78 -19.71 2.81 -13.66
C LEU A 78 -19.28 1.63 -14.55
N ARG A 79 -19.92 1.44 -15.71
CA ARG A 79 -19.50 0.41 -16.68
C ARG A 79 -18.16 0.75 -17.31
N ARG A 80 -17.97 2.01 -17.72
CA ARG A 80 -16.69 2.51 -18.24
C ARG A 80 -15.56 2.32 -17.21
N LEU A 81 -15.82 2.62 -15.93
CA LEU A 81 -14.86 2.38 -14.85
C LEU A 81 -14.50 0.90 -14.70
N ASP A 82 -15.46 -0.02 -14.83
CA ASP A 82 -15.19 -1.47 -14.74
C ASP A 82 -14.30 -1.96 -15.90
N GLU A 83 -14.50 -1.44 -17.11
CA GLU A 83 -13.64 -1.69 -18.27
C GLU A 83 -12.21 -1.17 -18.03
N VAL A 84 -12.08 0.08 -17.56
CA VAL A 84 -10.78 0.68 -17.22
C VAL A 84 -10.10 -0.09 -16.09
N PHE A 85 -10.82 -0.49 -15.05
CA PHE A 85 -10.29 -1.31 -13.97
C PHE A 85 -9.77 -2.66 -14.47
N THR A 86 -10.44 -3.28 -15.43
CA THR A 86 -10.00 -4.53 -16.04
C THR A 86 -8.71 -4.33 -16.85
N SER A 87 -8.58 -3.21 -17.54
CA SER A 87 -7.34 -2.83 -18.25
C SER A 87 -6.17 -2.63 -17.29
N ILE A 88 -6.39 -1.82 -16.24
CA ILE A 88 -5.41 -1.56 -15.18
C ILE A 88 -4.94 -2.86 -14.51
N GLU A 89 -5.88 -3.76 -14.21
CA GLU A 89 -5.55 -5.06 -13.60
C GLU A 89 -4.56 -5.85 -14.46
N LYS A 90 -4.80 -5.93 -15.77
CA LYS A 90 -3.91 -6.64 -16.71
C LYS A 90 -2.52 -5.99 -16.76
N ILE A 91 -2.46 -4.67 -16.80
CA ILE A 91 -1.19 -3.93 -16.80
C ILE A 91 -0.40 -4.24 -15.53
N ILE A 92 -1.03 -4.13 -14.35
CA ILE A 92 -0.40 -4.43 -13.07
C ILE A 92 0.10 -5.87 -13.02
N LEU A 93 -0.71 -6.84 -13.43
CA LEU A 93 -0.32 -8.26 -13.46
C LEU A 93 0.74 -8.59 -14.51
N THR A 94 0.88 -7.77 -15.56
CA THR A 94 1.98 -7.92 -16.52
C THR A 94 3.29 -7.44 -15.90
N ILE A 95 3.25 -6.37 -15.09
CA ILE A 95 4.42 -5.84 -14.38
C ILE A 95 4.83 -6.76 -13.23
N ASP A 96 3.87 -7.21 -12.42
CA ASP A 96 4.07 -8.19 -11.36
C ASP A 96 2.96 -9.25 -11.39
N PRO A 97 3.23 -10.45 -11.93
CA PRO A 97 2.28 -11.56 -11.95
C PRO A 97 1.85 -12.06 -10.58
N THR A 98 2.50 -11.60 -9.51
CA THR A 98 2.17 -11.93 -8.12
C THR A 98 1.41 -10.82 -7.41
N ALA A 99 1.01 -9.76 -8.12
CA ALA A 99 0.36 -8.61 -7.52
C ALA A 99 -1.02 -8.91 -6.91
N ASP A 100 -1.67 -9.99 -7.34
CA ASP A 100 -2.94 -10.49 -6.80
C ASP A 100 -2.80 -11.22 -5.45
N ARG A 101 -1.56 -11.48 -5.03
CA ARG A 101 -1.27 -12.16 -3.76
C ARG A 101 -1.02 -11.15 -2.65
N PRO A 102 -1.49 -11.44 -1.43
CA PRO A 102 -1.12 -10.64 -0.26
C PRO A 102 0.40 -10.51 -0.14
N LEU A 103 0.86 -9.33 0.29
CA LEU A 103 2.27 -9.14 0.65
C LEU A 103 2.64 -10.08 1.78
N GLU A 104 3.67 -10.90 1.54
CA GLU A 104 4.27 -11.73 2.56
C GLU A 104 5.43 -10.96 3.21
N LEU A 105 6.03 -11.56 4.24
CA LEU A 105 7.06 -10.86 5.02
C LEU A 105 8.30 -10.61 4.17
N GLU A 106 8.62 -11.57 3.30
CA GLU A 106 9.77 -11.58 2.42
C GLU A 106 9.67 -10.53 1.30
N ASP A 107 8.47 -10.00 1.06
CA ASP A 107 8.19 -9.01 0.02
C ASP A 107 8.38 -7.56 0.50
N ILE A 108 8.56 -7.32 1.81
CA ILE A 108 8.69 -5.95 2.33
C ILE A 108 10.04 -5.34 1.93
N PRO A 109 10.09 -4.04 1.62
CA PRO A 109 11.35 -3.36 1.34
C PRO A 109 12.24 -3.35 2.58
N ALA A 110 13.50 -3.76 2.38
CA ALA A 110 14.41 -4.12 3.46
C ALA A 110 15.57 -3.15 3.64
N THR A 111 15.94 -2.43 2.58
CA THR A 111 17.02 -1.43 2.59
C THR A 111 16.46 -0.02 2.68
N ALA A 112 17.26 0.93 3.14
CA ALA A 112 16.86 2.34 3.19
C ALA A 112 16.44 2.86 1.80
N ALA A 113 17.20 2.53 0.76
CA ALA A 113 16.90 2.93 -0.61
C ALA A 113 15.60 2.33 -1.13
N ASP A 114 15.37 1.03 -0.90
CA ASP A 114 14.12 0.37 -1.29
C ASP A 114 12.93 0.98 -0.54
N ILE A 115 13.07 1.24 0.75
CA ILE A 115 11.98 1.83 1.55
C ILE A 115 11.64 3.22 1.05
N VAL A 116 12.63 4.09 0.80
CA VAL A 116 12.38 5.43 0.26
C VAL A 116 11.69 5.35 -1.10
N SER A 117 12.22 4.53 -2.02
CA SER A 117 11.63 4.37 -3.36
C SER A 117 10.21 3.83 -3.28
N SER A 118 9.96 2.82 -2.45
CA SER A 118 8.62 2.24 -2.27
C SER A 118 7.67 3.20 -1.55
N THR A 119 8.14 4.00 -0.59
CA THR A 119 7.33 5.07 0.05
C THR A 119 6.91 6.12 -0.95
N LEU A 120 7.82 6.63 -1.78
CA LEU A 120 7.47 7.59 -2.83
C LEU A 120 6.49 7.00 -3.84
N GLY A 121 6.67 5.72 -4.21
CA GLY A 121 5.74 5.03 -5.10
C GLY A 121 4.35 4.83 -4.47
N TYR A 122 4.31 4.33 -3.23
CA TYR A 122 3.06 4.04 -2.53
C TYR A 122 2.23 5.30 -2.26
N ASN A 123 2.89 6.43 -2.02
CA ASN A 123 2.22 7.70 -1.67
C ASN A 123 2.29 8.72 -2.81
N ALA A 124 2.42 8.29 -4.07
CA ALA A 124 2.58 9.21 -5.20
C ALA A 124 1.39 10.17 -5.40
N ALA A 125 0.18 9.80 -4.95
CA ALA A 125 -0.97 10.73 -4.92
C ALA A 125 -0.75 11.94 -3.99
N TYR A 126 0.18 11.83 -3.04
CA TYR A 126 0.50 12.83 -2.01
C TYR A 126 1.91 13.41 -2.22
N ARG A 127 2.44 13.34 -3.44
CA ARG A 127 3.83 13.75 -3.76
C ARG A 127 4.14 15.20 -3.41
N ASP A 128 3.15 16.08 -3.58
CA ASP A 128 3.25 17.54 -3.35
C ASP A 128 2.84 17.94 -1.93
N ASP A 129 2.41 16.99 -1.11
CA ASP A 129 2.01 17.25 0.27
C ASP A 129 3.27 17.56 1.12
N PRO A 130 3.29 18.66 1.89
CA PRO A 130 4.45 19.01 2.70
C PRO A 130 4.76 17.99 3.81
N GLU A 131 3.80 17.19 4.27
CA GLU A 131 3.95 16.23 5.36
C GLU A 131 4.37 14.83 4.89
N VAL A 132 3.84 14.40 3.75
CA VAL A 132 4.02 13.05 3.18
C VAL A 132 4.73 13.01 1.82
N GLY A 133 5.02 14.19 1.24
CA GLY A 133 5.63 14.33 -0.08
C GLY A 133 7.13 14.13 -0.11
N VAL A 134 7.71 14.31 -1.31
CA VAL A 134 9.09 13.90 -1.65
C VAL A 134 10.12 14.43 -0.66
N ALA A 135 10.07 15.74 -0.38
CA ALA A 135 11.05 16.41 0.45
C ALA A 135 11.06 15.89 1.90
N SER A 136 9.90 15.47 2.42
CA SER A 136 9.76 14.92 3.76
C SER A 136 10.25 13.47 3.82
N VAL A 137 9.94 12.67 2.79
CA VAL A 137 10.38 11.27 2.68
C VAL A 137 11.90 11.18 2.49
N GLU A 138 12.50 12.01 1.64
CA GLU A 138 13.96 12.01 1.39
C GLU A 138 14.79 12.38 2.63
N LYS A 139 14.25 13.23 3.50
CA LYS A 139 14.91 13.67 4.75
C LYS A 139 14.58 12.78 5.96
N GLY A 140 13.58 11.91 5.83
CA GLY A 140 13.11 11.07 6.93
C GLY A 140 14.02 9.89 7.21
N THR A 141 13.71 9.15 8.27
CA THR A 141 14.45 7.94 8.67
C THR A 141 13.69 6.68 8.23
N PRO A 142 14.24 5.88 7.29
CA PRO A 142 13.65 4.59 6.93
C PRO A 142 13.65 3.62 8.11
N THR A 143 12.50 3.00 8.38
CA THR A 143 12.32 2.03 9.48
C THR A 143 11.26 0.99 9.13
N VAL A 144 11.28 -0.14 9.83
CA VAL A 144 10.16 -1.09 9.85
C VAL A 144 9.46 -0.98 11.19
N ARG A 145 8.17 -0.65 11.18
CA ARG A 145 7.32 -0.64 12.38
C ARG A 145 6.53 -1.94 12.48
N ILE A 146 6.52 -2.51 13.68
CA ILE A 146 5.77 -3.73 13.97
C ILE A 146 4.86 -3.45 15.17
N HIS A 147 3.60 -3.19 14.86
CA HIS A 147 2.52 -2.97 15.81
C HIS A 147 1.99 -4.31 16.30
N CYS A 148 2.19 -4.61 17.56
CA CYS A 148 1.85 -5.89 18.17
C CYS A 148 0.69 -5.69 19.14
N ARG A 149 -0.40 -6.42 18.92
CA ARG A 149 -1.56 -6.47 19.82
C ARG A 149 -1.86 -7.90 20.22
N SER A 150 -2.51 -8.08 21.35
CA SER A 150 -3.09 -9.37 21.71
C SER A 150 -4.57 -9.40 21.36
N ASP A 151 -5.03 -10.45 20.65
CA ASP A 151 -6.36 -10.48 20.04
C ASP A 151 -7.49 -10.96 20.97
N SER A 152 -7.20 -11.34 22.21
CA SER A 152 -8.21 -11.94 23.10
C SER A 152 -8.04 -11.54 24.55
N LYS A 153 -9.15 -11.59 25.32
CA LYS A 153 -9.15 -11.45 26.79
C LYS A 153 -8.18 -12.41 27.49
N LEU A 154 -7.87 -13.55 26.87
CA LEU A 154 -6.96 -14.57 27.40
C LEU A 154 -5.50 -14.36 26.97
N GLY A 155 -5.21 -13.39 26.10
CA GLY A 155 -3.85 -13.05 25.71
C GLY A 155 -3.12 -14.12 24.88
N ARG A 156 -3.81 -15.14 24.36
CA ARG A 156 -3.19 -16.33 23.74
C ARG A 156 -2.73 -16.14 22.32
N MET A 157 -3.38 -15.24 21.58
CA MET A 157 -3.02 -14.88 20.22
C MET A 157 -2.45 -13.47 20.18
N ILE A 158 -1.44 -13.29 19.35
CA ILE A 158 -0.80 -12.02 19.09
C ILE A 158 -0.88 -11.76 17.60
N THR A 159 -1.41 -10.62 17.22
CA THR A 159 -1.33 -10.09 15.85
C THR A 159 -0.21 -9.06 15.81
N ALA A 160 0.73 -9.24 14.89
CA ALA A 160 1.74 -8.27 14.52
C ALA A 160 1.41 -7.69 13.14
N VAL A 161 1.26 -6.38 13.06
CA VAL A 161 1.08 -5.63 11.81
C VAL A 161 2.42 -5.00 11.46
N ILE A 162 2.98 -5.40 10.32
CA ILE A 162 4.32 -5.07 9.87
C ILE A 162 4.21 -4.06 8.72
N THR A 163 4.89 -2.93 8.87
CA THR A 163 4.88 -1.86 7.87
C THR A 163 6.28 -1.25 7.77
N ALA A 164 6.90 -1.37 6.60
CA ALA A 164 8.08 -0.59 6.26
C ALA A 164 7.66 0.82 5.84
N GLY A 165 8.49 1.81 6.11
CA GLY A 165 8.18 3.20 5.78
C GLY A 165 9.21 4.17 6.31
N VAL A 166 8.90 5.46 6.19
CA VAL A 166 9.80 6.54 6.57
C VAL A 166 9.21 7.34 7.72
N ASN A 167 9.98 7.52 8.80
CA ASN A 167 9.65 8.48 9.85
C ASN A 167 10.03 9.88 9.39
N THR A 168 9.05 10.74 9.18
CA THR A 168 9.19 12.16 8.89
C THR A 168 8.90 12.98 10.16
N ALA A 169 9.07 14.30 10.08
CA ALA A 169 8.69 15.19 11.18
C ALA A 169 7.17 15.20 11.43
N ALA A 170 6.37 14.95 10.39
CA ALA A 170 4.91 14.94 10.46
C ALA A 170 4.33 13.59 10.91
N GLY A 171 5.06 12.48 10.69
CA GLY A 171 4.57 11.17 11.09
C GLY A 171 5.31 10.02 10.41
N PHE A 172 4.63 8.88 10.31
CA PHE A 172 5.17 7.72 9.62
C PHE A 172 4.46 7.52 8.30
N VAL A 173 5.25 7.48 7.24
CA VAL A 173 4.76 7.36 5.87
C VAL A 173 5.01 5.92 5.39
N PRO A 174 3.96 5.11 5.18
CA PRO A 174 4.12 3.71 4.81
C PRO A 174 4.73 3.54 3.41
N ALA A 175 5.45 2.44 3.19
CA ALA A 175 6.02 2.07 1.90
C ALA A 175 5.18 1.03 1.14
N HIS A 176 4.19 0.44 1.81
CA HIS A 176 3.36 -0.63 1.27
C HIS A 176 2.13 -0.85 2.18
N PRO A 177 1.10 -1.57 1.69
CA PRO A 177 0.00 -2.05 2.51
C PRO A 177 0.48 -2.90 3.71
N PRO A 178 -0.15 -2.82 4.88
CA PRO A 178 0.30 -3.52 6.08
C PRO A 178 0.27 -5.05 5.94
N VAL A 179 1.32 -5.72 6.43
CA VAL A 179 1.43 -7.19 6.46
C VAL A 179 1.08 -7.69 7.86
N ALA A 180 -0.04 -8.40 8.01
CA ALA A 180 -0.47 -8.94 9.30
C ALA A 180 -0.03 -10.39 9.49
N ARG A 181 0.51 -10.71 10.67
CA ARG A 181 0.87 -12.07 11.09
C ARG A 181 0.33 -12.39 12.47
N THR A 182 -0.16 -13.61 12.63
CA THR A 182 -0.68 -14.10 13.91
C THR A 182 0.21 -15.18 14.47
N PHE A 183 0.39 -15.14 15.79
CA PHE A 183 1.22 -16.11 16.52
C PHE A 183 0.56 -16.51 17.81
N THR A 184 0.77 -17.76 18.21
CA THR A 184 0.41 -18.22 19.55
C THR A 184 1.44 -17.74 20.56
N ARG A 185 0.96 -17.12 21.63
CA ARG A 185 1.80 -16.72 22.76
C ARG A 185 2.33 -17.95 23.47
N ARG A 186 3.65 -18.14 23.43
CA ARG A 186 4.33 -19.29 24.03
C ARG A 186 4.59 -19.11 25.53
N ASP A 187 4.72 -17.85 25.98
CA ASP A 187 5.01 -17.50 27.37
C ASP A 187 4.12 -16.33 27.81
N GLY A 188 3.35 -16.54 28.87
CA GLY A 188 2.45 -15.53 29.45
C GLY A 188 3.17 -14.35 30.13
N ARG A 189 4.49 -14.45 30.33
CA ARG A 189 5.30 -13.39 30.96
C ARG A 189 5.75 -12.30 30.01
N LEU A 190 5.92 -12.63 28.73
CA LEU A 190 6.39 -11.69 27.71
C LEU A 190 5.23 -10.87 27.15
N ASN A 191 5.44 -9.59 26.90
CA ASN A 191 4.42 -8.79 26.22
C ASN A 191 4.27 -9.19 24.74
N ALA A 192 3.28 -8.63 24.04
CA ALA A 192 2.99 -8.98 22.65
C ALA A 192 4.18 -8.67 21.72
N ALA A 193 4.81 -7.51 21.91
CA ALA A 193 5.97 -7.08 21.14
C ALA A 193 7.20 -8.00 21.34
N GLU A 194 7.51 -8.41 22.57
CA GLU A 194 8.61 -9.33 22.86
C GLU A 194 8.40 -10.72 22.28
N THR A 195 7.16 -11.20 22.33
CA THR A 195 6.79 -12.50 21.75
C THR A 195 6.88 -12.45 20.23
N ALA A 196 6.34 -11.40 19.60
CA ALA A 196 6.45 -11.19 18.15
C ALA A 196 7.93 -11.06 17.74
N ARG A 197 8.74 -10.32 18.52
CA ARG A 197 10.18 -10.19 18.28
C ARG A 197 10.88 -11.54 18.27
N ARG A 198 10.57 -12.43 19.22
CA ARG A 198 11.13 -13.79 19.22
C ARG A 198 10.67 -14.62 18.03
N ALA A 199 9.40 -14.54 17.66
CA ALA A 199 8.83 -15.30 16.55
C ALA A 199 9.36 -14.86 15.18
N LEU A 200 9.59 -13.56 15.01
CA LEU A 200 9.95 -12.96 13.73
C LEU A 200 11.46 -12.72 13.54
N ARG A 201 12.27 -12.78 14.61
CA ARG A 201 13.70 -12.46 14.56
C ARG A 201 14.46 -13.15 13.42
N ALA A 202 14.24 -14.45 13.23
CA ALA A 202 14.93 -15.22 12.20
C ALA A 202 14.46 -14.86 10.78
N ARG A 203 13.22 -14.39 10.64
CA ARG A 203 12.64 -14.00 9.35
C ARG A 203 12.96 -12.56 8.98
N LEU A 204 13.32 -11.70 9.92
CA LEU A 204 13.65 -10.29 9.69
C LEU A 204 15.16 -10.03 9.51
N THR A 205 15.98 -11.07 9.37
CA THR A 205 17.44 -10.95 9.24
C THR A 205 17.88 -10.21 7.97
N PHE A 206 17.03 -10.19 6.95
CA PHE A 206 17.28 -9.47 5.70
C PHE A 206 17.01 -7.96 5.80
N VAL A 207 16.35 -7.49 6.86
CA VAL A 207 16.02 -6.07 7.07
C VAL A 207 17.27 -5.32 7.53
N ALA A 208 17.70 -4.36 6.71
CA ALA A 208 18.91 -3.56 6.91
C ALA A 208 18.65 -2.19 7.57
N VAL A 209 17.42 -1.94 8.00
CA VAL A 209 17.01 -0.71 8.70
C VAL A 209 16.54 -0.99 10.12
N PRO A 210 16.47 0.01 11.01
CA PRO A 210 15.95 -0.19 12.35
C PRO A 210 14.52 -0.75 12.36
N VAL A 211 14.30 -1.77 13.20
CA VAL A 211 12.98 -2.36 13.43
C VAL A 211 12.42 -1.87 14.77
N GLN A 212 11.32 -1.13 14.72
CA GLN A 212 10.61 -0.62 15.88
C GLN A 212 9.48 -1.58 16.28
N TRP A 213 9.54 -2.08 17.51
CA TRP A 213 8.54 -2.98 18.08
C TRP A 213 7.61 -2.17 18.97
N ILE A 214 6.33 -2.08 18.60
CA ILE A 214 5.33 -1.26 19.29
C ILE A 214 4.33 -2.21 19.93
N ASN A 215 4.08 -2.06 21.22
CA ASN A 215 3.09 -2.84 21.94
C ASN A 215 1.81 -2.01 22.06
N ASP A 216 0.83 -2.30 21.21
CA ASP A 216 -0.45 -1.62 21.25
C ASP A 216 -1.23 -2.08 22.48
N ARG A 217 -1.78 -1.13 23.24
CA ARG A 217 -2.65 -1.47 24.37
C ARG A 217 -3.93 -2.10 23.81
N ALA A 218 -4.39 -3.18 24.44
CA ALA A 218 -5.73 -3.68 24.21
C ALA A 218 -6.74 -2.60 24.65
N VAL A 219 -7.66 -2.22 23.76
CA VAL A 219 -8.81 -1.36 24.07
C VAL A 219 -9.85 -2.15 24.83
#